data_AF-A0A2T9Y2M7-F1
#
_entry.id   AF-A0A2T9Y2M7-F1
#
_cell.length_a   1.000
_cell.length_b   1.000
_cell.length_c   1.000
_cell.angle_alpha   90.00
_cell.angle_beta   90.00
_cell.angle_gamma   90.00
#
_symmetry.space_group_name_H-M   'P 1'
#
loop_
_entity.id
_entity.type
_entity.pdbx_description
1 polymer ?
#
loop_
_entity_poly.entity_id
_entity_poly.type
_entity_poly.pdbx_seq_one_letter_code
_entity_poly.pdbx_strand_id
1 'polypeptide(L)' 'MSTWNRSIEAFFYKFFLYLEKQEEDIASLMGFSGFSTTKGKAVFGNHPGAANIVKERKYRQYMNRRGGFNRPLDNVN' A
#
# COMPACT_ATOMS: atom_id res chain seq x y z
N MET A 1 57.77 -14.85 21.14
CA MET A 1 56.82 -14.58 20.04
C MET A 1 56.24 -13.19 20.24
N SER A 2 56.50 -12.27 19.32
CA SER A 2 56.37 -10.82 19.51
C SER A 2 54.91 -10.33 19.44
N THR A 3 54.59 -9.34 20.28
CA THR A 3 53.32 -8.58 20.28
C THR A 3 53.00 -7.90 18.94
N TRP A 4 54.02 -7.72 18.09
CA TRP A 4 53.94 -7.16 16.75
C TRP A 4 53.03 -7.95 15.80
N ASN A 5 53.07 -9.28 15.85
CA ASN A 5 52.20 -10.12 15.01
C ASN A 5 50.73 -10.06 15.46
N ARG A 6 50.49 -9.92 16.77
CA ARG A 6 49.13 -9.84 17.32
C ARG A 6 48.39 -8.56 16.91
N SER A 7 49.11 -7.45 16.75
CA SER A 7 48.52 -6.17 16.32
C SER A 7 48.12 -6.18 14.84
N ILE A 8 48.90 -6.86 14.00
CA ILE A 8 48.62 -7.01 12.56
C ILE A 8 47.42 -7.93 12.37
N GLU A 9 47.39 -9.08 13.05
CA GLU A 9 46.23 -9.98 13.03
C GLU A 9 44.95 -9.25 13.46
N ALA A 10 44.97 -8.51 14.58
CA ALA A 10 43.82 -7.75 15.04
C ALA A 10 43.30 -6.72 14.02
N PHE A 11 44.21 -6.07 13.29
CA PHE A 11 43.84 -5.15 12.21
C PHE A 11 43.19 -5.88 11.04
N PHE A 12 43.75 -7.01 10.61
CA PHE A 12 43.16 -7.82 9.54
C PHE A 12 41.77 -8.33 9.90
N TYR A 13 41.56 -8.84 11.11
CA TYR A 13 40.23 -9.26 11.56
C TYR A 13 39.25 -8.09 11.61
N LYS A 14 39.69 -6.92 12.10
CA LYS A 14 38.83 -5.73 12.16
C LYS A 14 38.49 -5.17 10.78
N PHE A 15 39.43 -5.25 9.83
CA PHE A 15 39.22 -4.88 8.44
C PHE A 15 38.26 -5.84 7.74
N PHE A 16 38.41 -7.15 7.95
CA PHE A 16 37.54 -8.16 7.37
C PHE A 16 36.11 -8.04 7.89
N LEU A 17 35.94 -7.86 9.20
CA LEU A 17 34.64 -7.58 9.83
C LEU A 17 34.02 -6.26 9.32
N TYR A 18 34.84 -5.26 8.99
CA TYR A 18 34.34 -4.02 8.41
C TYR A 18 33.80 -4.25 7.00
N LEU A 19 34.51 -5.01 6.16
CA LEU A 19 34.04 -5.33 4.81
C LEU A 19 32.75 -6.15 4.82
N GLU A 20 32.66 -7.19 5.65
CA GLU A 20 31.45 -8.01 5.80
C GLU A 20 30.24 -7.16 6.21
N LYS A 21 30.45 -6.23 7.16
CA LYS A 21 29.41 -5.28 7.56
C LYS A 21 28.96 -4.34 6.43
N GLN A 22 29.88 -3.89 5.57
CA GLN A 22 29.52 -3.05 4.42
C GLN A 22 28.62 -3.79 3.42
N GLU A 23 28.86 -5.09 3.20
CA GLU A 23 28.04 -5.90 2.29
C GLU A 23 26.61 -6.05 2.79
N GLU A 24 26.43 -6.29 4.10
CA GLU A 24 25.10 -6.34 4.73
C GLU A 24 24.34 -5.01 4.63
N ASP A 25 25.05 -3.89 4.86
CA ASP A 25 24.47 -2.55 4.76
C ASP A 25 24.02 -2.23 3.32
N ILE A 26 24.81 -2.61 2.31
CA ILE A 26 24.45 -2.44 0.89
C ILE A 26 23.25 -3.32 0.52
N ALA A 27 23.24 -4.58 0.96
CA ALA A 27 22.12 -5.48 0.73
C ALA A 27 20.83 -4.93 1.36
N SER A 28 20.91 -4.32 2.54
CA SER A 28 19.74 -3.71 3.18
C SER A 28 19.30 -2.42 2.51
N LEU A 29 20.23 -1.58 2.07
CA LEU A 29 19.92 -0.33 1.36
C LEU A 29 19.21 -0.60 0.03
N MET A 30 19.66 -1.62 -0.70
CA MET A 30 19.04 -2.05 -1.95
C MET A 30 17.73 -2.84 -1.74
N GLY A 31 17.35 -3.13 -0.49
CA GLY A 31 16.11 -3.81 -0.13
C GLY A 31 16.14 -5.34 -0.26
N PHE A 32 17.34 -5.94 -0.32
CA PHE A 32 17.52 -7.40 -0.39
C PHE A 32 17.60 -8.08 0.98
N SER A 33 17.69 -7.33 2.08
CA SER A 33 17.79 -7.89 3.44
C SER A 33 16.49 -8.53 3.94
N GLY A 34 15.34 -8.22 3.35
CA GLY A 34 14.06 -8.84 3.70
C GLY A 34 12.89 -8.41 2.82
N PHE A 35 12.10 -9.39 2.36
CA PHE A 35 10.88 -9.13 1.59
C PHE A 35 9.70 -8.90 2.53
N SER A 36 9.04 -7.75 2.39
CA SER A 36 7.77 -7.46 3.06
C SER A 36 6.65 -7.30 2.04
N THR A 37 5.42 -7.61 2.43
CA THR A 37 4.23 -7.42 1.60
C THR A 37 3.34 -6.31 2.14
N THR A 38 2.72 -5.57 1.22
CA THR A 38 1.65 -4.60 1.48
C THR A 38 0.25 -5.22 1.39
N LYS A 39 0.13 -6.54 1.13
CA LYS A 39 -1.16 -7.23 1.04
C LYS A 39 -1.95 -7.06 2.34
N GLY A 40 -3.14 -6.47 2.22
CA GLY A 40 -4.04 -6.21 3.36
C GLY A 40 -3.64 -5.04 4.26
N LYS A 41 -2.58 -4.29 3.92
CA LYS A 41 -2.15 -3.09 4.66
C LYS A 41 -2.62 -1.85 3.90
N ALA A 42 -3.08 -0.83 4.63
CA ALA A 42 -3.39 0.46 4.03
C ALA A 42 -2.08 1.16 3.62
N VAL A 43 -2.01 1.65 2.38
CA VAL A 43 -0.87 2.38 1.83
C VAL A 43 -1.32 3.82 1.53
N PHE A 44 -0.65 4.80 2.13
CA PHE A 44 -0.95 6.21 1.89
C PHE A 44 -0.87 6.52 0.38
N GLY A 45 -1.86 7.25 -0.15
CA GLY A 45 -1.97 7.54 -1.58
C GLY A 45 -2.65 6.44 -2.43
N ASN A 46 -2.85 5.22 -1.90
CA ASN A 46 -3.57 4.15 -2.60
C ASN A 46 -5.09 4.12 -2.29
N HIS A 47 -5.65 5.26 -1.91
CA HIS A 47 -7.06 5.42 -1.54
C HIS A 47 -7.97 6.07 -2.61
N PRO A 48 -7.52 6.57 -3.79
CA PRO A 48 -8.46 7.16 -4.73
C PRO A 48 -9.25 6.06 -5.45
N GLY A 49 -10.48 5.83 -4.99
CA GLY A 49 -11.51 5.13 -5.73
C GLY A 49 -12.58 6.13 -6.18
N ALA A 50 -13.04 6.05 -7.43
CA ALA A 50 -14.16 6.84 -7.92
C ALA A 50 -15.28 5.89 -8.39
N ALA A 51 -16.52 6.21 -8.02
CA ALA A 51 -17.70 5.51 -8.50
C ALA A 51 -18.51 6.45 -9.41
N ASN A 52 -18.65 6.08 -10.68
CA ASN A 52 -19.57 6.75 -11.59
C ASN A 52 -20.91 6.02 -11.58
N ILE A 53 -21.85 6.51 -10.77
CA ILE A 53 -23.19 5.94 -10.65
C ILE A 53 -24.17 6.80 -11.46
N VAL A 54 -24.49 6.35 -12.66
CA VAL A 54 -25.55 6.94 -13.48
C VAL A 54 -26.89 6.40 -12.99
N LYS A 55 -27.68 7.24 -12.31
CA LYS A 55 -29.04 6.88 -11.91
C LYS A 55 -29.98 7.03 -13.10
N GLU A 56 -30.72 5.98 -13.41
CA GLU A 56 -31.78 6.04 -14.41
C GLU A 56 -32.88 7.01 -13.97
N ARG A 57 -33.37 7.82 -14.92
CA ARG A 57 -34.48 8.73 -14.66
C ARG A 57 -35.77 7.92 -14.53
N LYS A 58 -36.40 7.95 -13.37
CA LYS A 58 -37.74 7.40 -13.19
C LYS A 58 -38.79 8.39 -13.69
N TYR A 59 -39.57 7.98 -14.69
CA TYR A 59 -40.69 8.77 -15.17
C TYR A 59 -41.89 8.60 -14.26
N ARG A 60 -42.68 9.66 -14.16
CA ARG A 60 -43.86 9.73 -13.32
C ARG A 60 -45.10 9.71 -14.21
N GLN A 61 -45.94 8.70 -14.06
CA GLN A 61 -47.22 8.68 -14.75
C GLN A 61 -48.16 9.69 -14.09
N TYR A 62 -48.51 10.75 -14.82
CA TYR A 62 -49.39 11.80 -14.34
C TYR A 62 -50.85 11.60 -14.77
N MET A 63 -51.06 11.23 -16.04
CA MET A 63 -52.42 11.04 -16.59
C MET A 63 -53.02 9.70 -16.16
N ASN A 64 -54.34 9.69 -15.92
CA ASN A 64 -55.16 8.53 -15.56
C ASN A 64 -54.66 7.74 -14.33
N ARG A 65 -54.12 8.44 -13.33
CA ARG A 65 -53.76 7.84 -12.04
C ARG A 65 -55.02 7.45 -11.25
N ARG A 66 -55.08 6.21 -10.74
CA ARG A 66 -56.07 5.84 -9.72
C ARG A 66 -55.74 6.59 -8.42
N GLY A 67 -56.68 7.40 -7.92
CA GLY A 67 -56.55 8.08 -6.62
C GLY A 67 -56.57 9.62 -6.63
N GLY A 68 -56.59 10.28 -7.80
CA GLY A 68 -56.80 11.72 -7.90
C GLY A 68 -55.54 12.59 -7.77
N PHE A 69 -55.70 13.90 -7.93
CA PHE A 69 -54.62 14.88 -8.18
C PHE A 69 -53.68 15.11 -6.97
N ASN A 70 -54.15 14.95 -5.73
CA ASN A 70 -53.39 15.26 -4.50
C ASN A 70 -52.78 14.05 -3.76
N ARG A 71 -52.64 12.89 -4.41
CA ARG A 71 -51.95 11.72 -3.81
C ARG A 71 -50.49 11.63 -4.27
N PRO A 72 -49.58 11.12 -3.41
CA PRO A 72 -48.18 10.89 -3.81
C PRO A 72 -48.12 9.99 -5.05
N LEU A 73 -47.17 10.28 -5.95
CA LEU A 73 -47.01 9.49 -7.17
C LEU A 73 -46.31 8.18 -6.85
N ASP A 74 -46.87 7.09 -7.37
CA ASP A 74 -46.25 5.77 -7.27
C ASP A 74 -44.97 5.75 -8.10
N ASN A 75 -43.97 5.04 -7.58
CA ASN A 75 -42.76 4.78 -8.34
C ASN A 75 -43.11 3.80 -9.46
N VAL A 76 -43.05 4.26 -10.71
CA VAL A 76 -43.08 3.37 -11.88
C VAL A 76 -41.73 2.66 -11.88
N ASN A 77 -41.72 1.39 -11.47
CA ASN A 77 -40.58 0.48 -11.64
C ASN A 77 -40.70 -0.20 -13.00
#